data_AF-A0A532E1X3-F1
#
_entry.id   AF-A0A532E1X3-F1
#
_cell.length_a   1.000
_cell.length_b   1.000
_cell.length_c   1.000
_cell.angle_alpha   90.00
_cell.angle_beta   90.00
_cell.angle_gamma   90.00
#
_symmetry.space_group_name_H-M   'P 1'
#
loop_
_entity.id
_entity.type
_entity.pdbx_description
1 polymer ?
#
loop_
_entity_poly.entity_id
_entity_poly.type
_entity_poly.pdbx_seq_one_letter_code
_entity_poly.pdbx_strand_id
1 'polypeptide(L)'
;MKHRSISVGLGVMVWGLLSLGISGTPATAAPVTFQFAGYLSEVNPTITTATGFTVGHTFTGSYTFESTAPELPSQIPNPRIGVYDYSVTNVTARVGTQIVVMPQQPGVSTIVVFDNAYQSSLSNDFVDQYGMSARVNAAVVTPWHLESFGVFLNEGSSITFDNDSLPTHPPSLGSFGTRQAFFNFFTGTTTISAYGQLTSLTAVPVPAAILLFGTGLTALIGLRAGNWRREQIRVA
;
A
#
# COMPACT_ATOMS: atom_id res chain seq x y z
N MET A 1 6.41 59.72 39.81
CA MET A 1 6.11 59.57 38.36
C MET A 1 6.56 58.18 37.91
N LYS A 2 5.79 57.58 37.00
CA LYS A 2 5.77 56.14 36.66
C LYS A 2 6.87 55.80 35.63
N HIS A 3 7.61 54.72 35.85
CA HIS A 3 8.25 53.96 34.78
C HIS A 3 7.66 52.55 34.75
N ARG A 4 6.73 52.34 33.81
CA ARG A 4 6.26 51.04 33.36
C ARG A 4 6.91 50.75 32.00
N SER A 5 7.06 49.46 31.70
CA SER A 5 7.06 48.88 30.36
C SER A 5 8.41 48.70 29.65
N ILE A 6 9.21 47.71 30.04
CA ILE A 6 10.07 46.95 29.09
C ILE A 6 10.15 45.49 29.56
N SER A 7 9.12 44.68 29.32
CA SER A 7 9.21 43.23 29.56
C SER A 7 8.17 42.41 28.80
N VAL A 8 7.86 42.78 27.54
CA VAL A 8 6.94 42.01 26.68
C VAL A 8 7.61 41.48 25.41
N GLY A 9 8.83 41.93 25.06
CA GLY A 9 9.48 41.56 23.79
C GLY A 9 10.23 40.22 23.76
N LEU A 10 10.59 39.64 24.91
CA LEU A 10 11.48 38.47 24.96
C LEU A 10 10.76 37.11 24.93
N GLY A 11 9.44 37.07 25.19
CA GLY A 11 8.68 35.81 25.19
C GLY A 11 8.40 35.25 23.79
N VAL A 12 8.25 36.13 22.80
CA VAL A 12 7.85 35.74 21.43
C VAL A 12 9.04 35.23 20.60
N MET A 13 10.26 35.71 20.87
CA MET A 13 11.46 35.29 20.13
C MET A 13 11.91 33.86 20.46
N VAL A 14 11.67 33.39 21.68
CA VAL A 14 12.05 32.03 22.12
C VAL A 14 11.13 30.96 21.51
N TRP A 15 9.87 31.28 21.24
CA TRP A 15 8.94 30.38 20.54
C TRP A 15 9.24 30.25 19.04
N GLY A 16 9.67 31.34 18.38
CA GLY A 16 10.04 31.31 16.95
C GLY A 16 11.33 30.55 16.63
N LEU A 17 12.25 30.44 17.59
CA LEU A 17 13.51 29.69 17.43
C LEU A 17 13.40 28.20 17.78
N LEU A 18 12.44 27.79 18.63
CA LEU A 18 12.19 26.37 18.90
C LEU A 18 11.46 25.65 17.76
N SER A 19 10.74 26.37 16.88
CA SER A 19 10.09 25.79 15.69
C SER A 19 11.05 25.45 14.55
N LEU A 20 12.32 25.91 14.60
CA LEU A 20 13.34 25.62 13.59
C LEU A 20 14.22 24.41 13.94
N GLY A 21 14.02 23.82 15.12
CA GLY A 21 14.85 22.74 15.67
C GLY A 21 14.18 21.37 15.69
N ILE A 22 13.14 21.14 14.88
CA ILE A 22 12.67 19.77 14.65
C ILE A 22 13.71 19.13 13.73
N SER A 23 14.77 18.58 14.32
CA SER A 23 15.59 17.57 13.67
C SER A 23 14.61 16.54 13.12
N GLY A 24 14.41 16.56 11.80
CA GLY A 24 13.49 15.66 11.12
C GLY A 24 13.90 14.25 11.48
N THR A 25 13.19 13.64 12.44
CA THR A 25 13.15 12.19 12.51
C THR A 25 12.78 11.75 11.11
N PRO A 26 13.50 10.80 10.50
CA PRO A 26 13.11 10.30 9.19
C PRO A 26 11.62 9.97 9.29
N ALA A 27 10.81 10.58 8.42
CA ALA A 27 9.41 10.20 8.32
C ALA A 27 9.45 8.72 7.92
N THR A 28 9.37 7.83 8.91
CA THR A 28 9.26 6.40 8.69
C THR A 28 7.97 6.25 7.91
N ALA A 29 8.08 5.99 6.61
CA ALA A 29 6.92 5.90 5.76
C ALA A 29 6.00 4.82 6.32
N ALA A 30 4.75 5.18 6.55
CA ALA A 30 3.78 4.24 7.09
C ALA A 30 3.43 3.21 6.00
N PRO A 31 3.14 1.95 6.38
CA PRO A 31 2.59 0.98 5.45
C PRO A 31 1.37 1.56 4.73
N VAL A 32 1.31 1.37 3.42
CA VAL A 32 0.21 1.84 2.58
C VAL A 32 -0.77 0.69 2.41
N THR A 33 -2.06 0.97 2.61
CA THR A 33 -3.12 -0.02 2.41
C THR A 33 -4.08 0.44 1.33
N PHE A 34 -4.27 -0.40 0.32
CA PHE A 34 -5.29 -0.22 -0.69
C PHE A 34 -6.43 -1.21 -0.49
N GLN A 35 -7.66 -0.72 -0.59
CA GLN A 35 -8.89 -1.51 -0.65
C GLN A 35 -9.35 -1.63 -2.08
N PHE A 36 -9.83 -2.81 -2.45
CA PHE A 36 -10.34 -3.09 -3.78
C PHE A 36 -11.74 -3.72 -3.72
N ALA A 37 -12.51 -3.50 -4.77
CA ALA A 37 -13.79 -4.15 -4.99
C ALA A 37 -14.05 -4.38 -6.48
N GLY A 38 -14.90 -5.35 -6.79
CA GLY A 38 -15.26 -5.68 -8.16
C GLY A 38 -16.25 -6.83 -8.25
N TYR A 39 -16.36 -7.43 -9.44
CA TYR A 39 -17.16 -8.62 -9.70
C TYR A 39 -16.42 -9.62 -10.58
N LEU A 40 -16.67 -10.91 -10.39
CA LEU A 40 -16.11 -11.95 -11.26
C LEU A 40 -16.67 -11.80 -12.67
N SER A 41 -15.78 -11.71 -13.66
CA SER A 41 -16.12 -11.59 -15.09
C SER A 41 -15.92 -12.92 -15.81
N GLU A 42 -15.04 -13.78 -15.31
CA GLU A 42 -14.78 -15.11 -15.84
C GLU A 42 -14.49 -16.08 -14.71
N VAL A 43 -15.10 -17.26 -14.75
CA VAL A 43 -14.87 -18.31 -13.75
C VAL A 43 -14.76 -19.65 -14.47
N ASN A 44 -13.67 -20.36 -14.23
CA ASN A 44 -13.53 -21.73 -14.73
C ASN A 44 -14.67 -22.61 -14.19
N PRO A 45 -15.38 -23.40 -15.03
CA PRO A 45 -16.51 -24.23 -14.59
C PRO A 45 -16.20 -25.19 -13.43
N THR A 46 -14.95 -25.62 -13.32
CA THR A 46 -14.47 -26.47 -12.22
C THR A 46 -14.47 -25.72 -10.88
N ILE A 47 -14.06 -24.43 -10.89
CA ILE A 47 -14.15 -23.54 -9.72
C ILE A 47 -15.62 -23.34 -9.38
N THR A 48 -16.48 -23.09 -10.37
CA THR A 48 -17.92 -22.90 -10.16
C THR A 48 -18.54 -24.06 -9.41
N THR A 49 -18.23 -25.29 -9.81
CA THR A 49 -18.76 -26.50 -9.18
C THR A 49 -18.22 -26.70 -7.76
N ALA A 50 -16.93 -26.42 -7.53
CA ALA A 50 -16.28 -26.65 -6.25
C ALA A 50 -16.57 -25.57 -5.19
N THR A 51 -16.59 -24.30 -5.60
CA THR A 51 -16.69 -23.13 -4.71
C THR A 51 -18.08 -22.49 -4.71
N GLY A 52 -18.87 -22.72 -5.76
CA GLY A 52 -20.09 -21.97 -6.04
C GLY A 52 -19.82 -20.61 -6.69
N PHE A 53 -18.58 -20.25 -7.03
CA PHE A 53 -18.28 -18.97 -7.67
C PHE A 53 -18.86 -18.90 -9.09
N THR A 54 -19.58 -17.83 -9.38
CA THR A 54 -20.18 -17.59 -10.69
C THR A 54 -19.82 -16.19 -11.17
N VAL A 55 -19.89 -16.00 -12.49
CA VAL A 55 -19.79 -14.67 -13.09
C VAL A 55 -20.87 -13.77 -12.47
N GLY A 56 -20.48 -12.55 -12.10
CA GLY A 56 -21.33 -11.58 -11.42
C GLY A 56 -21.21 -11.58 -9.90
N HIS A 57 -20.59 -12.58 -9.27
CA HIS A 57 -20.30 -12.51 -7.83
C HIS A 57 -19.37 -11.36 -7.51
N THR A 58 -19.74 -10.57 -6.51
CA THR A 58 -18.91 -9.46 -6.03
C THR A 58 -17.74 -9.97 -5.22
N PHE A 59 -16.60 -9.29 -5.35
CA PHE A 59 -15.46 -9.48 -4.48
C PHE A 59 -15.00 -8.16 -3.85
N THR A 60 -14.41 -8.25 -2.67
CA THR A 60 -13.84 -7.12 -1.92
C THR A 60 -12.58 -7.56 -1.22
N GLY A 61 -11.70 -6.62 -0.87
CA GLY A 61 -10.51 -6.96 -0.11
C GLY A 61 -9.59 -5.78 0.10
N SER A 62 -8.41 -6.07 0.63
CA SER A 62 -7.36 -5.08 0.82
C SER A 62 -5.98 -5.73 0.71
N TYR A 63 -4.98 -4.93 0.40
CA TYR A 63 -3.58 -5.30 0.56
C TYR A 63 -2.79 -4.14 1.16
N THR A 64 -1.79 -4.49 1.97
CA THR A 64 -0.90 -3.57 2.65
C THR A 64 0.53 -3.85 2.22
N PHE A 65 1.31 -2.81 1.94
CA PHE A 65 2.72 -2.92 1.58
C PHE A 65 3.57 -1.84 2.25
N GLU A 66 4.87 -2.12 2.39
CA GLU A 66 5.84 -1.16 2.87
C GLU A 66 6.20 -0.19 1.74
N SER A 67 5.81 1.08 1.83
CA SER A 67 6.04 2.06 0.75
C SER A 67 7.51 2.45 0.58
N THR A 68 8.37 2.08 1.52
CA THR A 68 9.83 2.23 1.43
C THR A 68 10.55 0.93 1.10
N ALA A 69 9.82 -0.11 0.69
CA ALA A 69 10.47 -1.33 0.21
C ALA A 69 11.43 -0.96 -0.93
N PRO A 70 12.69 -1.39 -0.86
CA PRO A 70 13.65 -1.08 -1.91
C PRO A 70 13.22 -1.78 -3.21
N GLU A 71 13.41 -1.08 -4.33
CA GLU A 71 13.36 -1.71 -5.64
C GLU A 71 14.45 -2.79 -5.72
N LEU A 72 14.08 -3.98 -6.16
CA LEU A 72 15.03 -5.05 -6.40
C LEU A 72 15.55 -4.97 -7.83
N PRO A 73 16.84 -5.27 -8.06
CA PRO A 73 17.41 -5.24 -9.40
C PRO A 73 16.66 -6.22 -10.31
N SER A 74 15.99 -5.70 -11.33
CA SER A 74 15.42 -6.49 -12.40
C SER A 74 16.55 -7.12 -13.23
N GLN A 75 16.29 -8.29 -13.83
CA GLN A 75 17.28 -8.99 -14.67
C GLN A 75 17.71 -8.15 -15.89
N ILE A 76 16.90 -7.16 -16.27
CA ILE A 76 17.16 -6.19 -17.34
C ILE A 76 16.98 -4.80 -16.71
N PRO A 77 18.06 -4.07 -16.40
CA PRO A 77 17.97 -2.74 -15.82
C PRO A 77 17.14 -1.82 -16.72
N ASN A 78 16.00 -1.37 -16.23
CA ASN A 78 15.13 -0.45 -16.95
C ASN A 78 14.62 0.60 -15.96
N PRO A 79 14.99 1.88 -16.09
CA PRO A 79 14.60 2.96 -15.15
C PRO A 79 13.12 3.37 -15.25
N ARG A 80 12.30 2.49 -15.84
CA ARG A 80 10.87 2.65 -16.08
C ARG A 80 10.09 1.45 -15.53
N ILE A 81 10.78 0.51 -14.88
CA ILE A 81 10.20 -0.74 -14.37
C ILE A 81 10.71 -0.97 -12.97
N GLY A 82 9.86 -0.70 -11.99
CA GLY A 82 10.13 -0.92 -10.59
C GLY A 82 9.55 -2.28 -10.18
N VAL A 83 10.40 -3.11 -9.58
CA VAL A 83 10.02 -4.44 -9.06
C VAL A 83 10.26 -4.47 -7.56
N TYR A 84 9.21 -4.77 -6.81
CA TYR A 84 9.21 -4.71 -5.34
C TYR A 84 8.75 -6.06 -4.78
N ASP A 85 9.64 -7.05 -4.79
CA ASP A 85 9.32 -8.35 -4.19
C ASP A 85 9.30 -8.28 -2.67
N TYR A 86 8.47 -9.13 -2.07
CA TYR A 86 8.27 -9.25 -0.63
C TYR A 86 7.83 -7.95 0.06
N SER A 87 7.35 -6.96 -0.71
CA SER A 87 6.89 -5.66 -0.21
C SER A 87 5.50 -5.70 0.41
N VAL A 88 4.65 -6.66 0.02
CA VAL A 88 3.29 -6.81 0.52
C VAL A 88 3.31 -7.55 1.86
N THR A 89 2.81 -6.91 2.90
CA THR A 89 2.81 -7.42 4.28
C THR A 89 1.49 -8.06 4.70
N ASN A 90 0.39 -7.73 4.02
CA ASN A 90 -0.91 -8.29 4.29
C ASN A 90 -1.80 -8.27 3.04
N VAL A 91 -2.63 -9.31 2.86
CA VAL A 91 -3.71 -9.32 1.85
C VAL A 91 -4.93 -10.02 2.42
N THR A 92 -6.08 -9.42 2.18
CA THR A 92 -7.39 -10.00 2.44
C THR A 92 -8.23 -9.92 1.17
N ALA A 93 -8.99 -10.97 0.88
CA ALA A 93 -9.95 -10.97 -0.20
C ALA A 93 -11.22 -11.72 0.25
N ARG A 94 -12.34 -11.41 -0.38
CA ARG A 94 -13.60 -12.08 -0.13
C ARG A 94 -14.35 -12.13 -1.43
N VAL A 95 -14.89 -13.29 -1.76
CA VAL A 95 -15.70 -13.50 -2.97
C VAL A 95 -17.05 -14.06 -2.50
N GLY A 96 -18.13 -13.30 -2.70
CA GLY A 96 -19.44 -13.62 -2.13
C GLY A 96 -19.40 -13.77 -0.61
N THR A 97 -19.84 -14.92 -0.09
CA THR A 97 -19.82 -15.23 1.35
C THR A 97 -18.52 -15.90 1.82
N GLN A 98 -17.67 -16.35 0.89
CA GLN A 98 -16.41 -17.02 1.20
C GLN A 98 -15.30 -16.00 1.43
N ILE A 99 -14.68 -16.06 2.60
CA ILE A 99 -13.54 -15.21 2.96
C ILE A 99 -12.25 -15.94 2.58
N VAL A 100 -11.38 -15.22 1.87
CA VAL A 100 -10.02 -15.62 1.54
C VAL A 100 -9.08 -14.73 2.36
N VAL A 101 -8.45 -15.30 3.38
CA VAL A 101 -7.47 -14.56 4.19
C VAL A 101 -6.08 -15.10 3.89
N MET A 102 -5.08 -14.23 3.75
CA MET A 102 -3.70 -14.67 3.91
C MET A 102 -3.40 -14.84 5.40
N PRO A 103 -3.09 -16.05 5.89
CA PRO A 103 -2.25 -16.14 7.08
C PRO A 103 -0.87 -15.64 6.65
N GLN A 104 -0.37 -14.63 7.36
CA GLN A 104 0.99 -14.09 7.24
C GLN A 104 1.99 -15.24 7.03
N GLN A 105 2.45 -15.44 5.80
CA GLN A 105 3.69 -16.13 5.56
C GLN A 105 4.55 -15.23 4.68
N PRO A 106 5.82 -15.00 5.05
CA PRO A 106 6.76 -14.27 4.21
C PRO A 106 7.02 -15.11 2.97
N GLY A 107 6.23 -14.95 1.92
CA GLY A 107 6.24 -15.94 0.87
C GLY A 107 5.64 -15.47 -0.43
N VAL A 108 6.49 -14.84 -1.24
CA VAL A 108 6.27 -14.50 -2.66
C VAL A 108 5.08 -13.56 -2.87
N SER A 109 5.38 -12.28 -2.68
CA SER A 109 4.57 -11.18 -3.20
C SER A 109 5.43 -10.32 -4.10
N THR A 110 4.82 -9.68 -5.08
CA THR A 110 5.48 -8.73 -5.96
C THR A 110 4.52 -7.60 -6.27
N ILE A 111 5.02 -6.37 -6.17
CA ILE A 111 4.41 -5.23 -6.84
C ILE A 111 5.32 -4.86 -8.01
N VAL A 112 4.72 -4.62 -9.18
CA VAL A 112 5.39 -4.09 -10.35
C VAL A 112 4.74 -2.78 -10.79
N VAL A 113 5.58 -1.80 -11.12
CA VAL A 113 5.16 -0.50 -11.64
C VAL A 113 5.92 -0.27 -12.94
N PHE A 114 5.18 -0.01 -14.01
CA PHE A 114 5.73 0.33 -15.32
C PHE A 114 5.34 1.77 -15.58
N ASP A 115 6.32 2.65 -15.71
CA ASP A 115 6.16 4.04 -16.15
C ASP A 115 6.56 4.14 -17.62
N ASN A 116 5.57 4.19 -18.49
CA ASN A 116 5.74 4.38 -19.92
C ASN A 116 6.77 3.38 -20.47
N ALA A 117 6.66 2.13 -20.04
CA ALA A 117 7.60 1.07 -20.37
C ALA A 117 7.11 0.26 -21.57
N TYR A 118 8.08 -0.31 -22.29
CA TYR A 118 7.83 -1.02 -23.53
C TYR A 118 7.24 -2.40 -23.25
N GLN A 119 6.00 -2.65 -23.70
CA GLN A 119 5.25 -3.86 -23.35
C GLN A 119 5.60 -5.08 -24.22
N SER A 120 5.97 -4.89 -25.50
CA SER A 120 6.35 -5.99 -26.38
C SER A 120 7.11 -5.52 -27.62
N SER A 121 8.01 -6.35 -28.17
CA SER A 121 8.76 -6.07 -29.41
C SER A 121 7.92 -5.89 -30.68
N LEU A 122 6.58 -6.05 -30.58
CA LEU A 122 5.66 -6.09 -31.71
C LEU A 122 4.73 -4.86 -31.78
N SER A 123 4.64 -4.07 -30.70
CA SER A 123 3.93 -2.79 -30.66
C SER A 123 4.88 -1.71 -30.12
N ASN A 124 4.90 -0.54 -30.76
CA ASN A 124 5.67 0.62 -30.26
C ASN A 124 4.95 1.35 -29.12
N ASP A 125 4.04 0.65 -28.44
CA ASP A 125 3.17 1.24 -27.45
C ASP A 125 3.85 1.18 -26.09
N PHE A 126 4.18 2.36 -25.60
CA PHE A 126 4.60 2.54 -24.23
C PHE A 126 3.35 2.73 -23.38
N VAL A 127 3.22 1.92 -22.33
CA VAL A 127 2.03 1.91 -21.48
C VAL A 127 2.44 1.92 -20.03
N ASP A 128 1.55 2.49 -19.22
CA ASP A 128 1.64 2.40 -17.78
C ASP A 128 0.97 1.12 -17.30
N GLN A 129 1.61 0.45 -16.35
CA GLN A 129 1.12 -0.80 -15.78
C GLN A 129 1.31 -0.80 -14.27
N TYR A 130 0.34 -1.36 -13.57
CA TYR A 130 0.45 -1.65 -12.16
C TYR A 130 0.00 -3.08 -11.88
N GLY A 131 0.88 -3.86 -11.28
CA GLY A 131 0.58 -5.22 -10.87
C GLY A 131 0.88 -5.40 -9.39
N MET A 132 -0.04 -6.04 -8.68
CA MET A 132 0.23 -6.59 -7.36
C MET A 132 -0.17 -8.06 -7.39
N SER A 133 0.72 -8.94 -6.96
CA SER A 133 0.41 -10.35 -6.81
C SER A 133 1.01 -10.87 -5.51
N ALA A 134 0.31 -11.79 -4.87
CA ALA A 134 0.81 -12.41 -3.65
C ALA A 134 0.22 -13.82 -3.49
N ARG A 135 1.03 -14.74 -2.98
CA ARG A 135 0.55 -16.09 -2.64
C ARG A 135 -0.32 -16.05 -1.40
N VAL A 136 -1.50 -16.65 -1.48
CA VAL A 136 -2.42 -16.80 -0.36
C VAL A 136 -2.33 -18.23 0.19
N ASN A 137 -2.68 -18.41 1.46
CA ASN A 137 -2.92 -19.73 2.04
C ASN A 137 -4.35 -19.74 2.58
N ALA A 138 -5.31 -19.86 1.66
CA ALA A 138 -6.73 -19.80 1.99
C ALA A 138 -7.27 -21.15 2.48
N ALA A 139 -8.46 -21.12 3.09
CA ALA A 139 -9.19 -22.34 3.44
C ALA A 139 -9.35 -23.25 2.22
N VAL A 140 -9.10 -24.55 2.42
CA VAL A 140 -9.21 -25.58 1.38
C VAL A 140 -10.66 -25.71 0.94
N VAL A 141 -10.94 -25.47 -0.35
CA VAL A 141 -12.19 -25.86 -1.01
C VAL A 141 -11.94 -27.19 -1.73
N THR A 142 -11.86 -28.28 -0.97
CA THR A 142 -11.40 -29.59 -1.45
C THR A 142 -12.01 -29.96 -2.81
N PRO A 143 -11.20 -30.25 -3.85
CA PRO A 143 -9.74 -30.42 -3.85
C PRO A 143 -8.92 -29.15 -4.14
N TRP A 144 -9.56 -28.01 -4.37
CA TRP A 144 -8.91 -26.75 -4.74
C TRP A 144 -8.56 -25.92 -3.50
N HIS A 145 -7.38 -25.32 -3.47
CA HIS A 145 -7.08 -24.24 -2.54
C HIS A 145 -6.72 -23.00 -3.34
N LEU A 146 -7.09 -21.82 -2.85
CA LEU A 146 -6.60 -20.60 -3.46
C LEU A 146 -5.12 -20.47 -3.13
N GLU A 147 -4.30 -20.38 -4.18
CA GLU A 147 -2.83 -20.32 -4.10
C GLU A 147 -2.32 -18.88 -4.24
N SER A 148 -2.95 -18.06 -5.07
CA SER A 148 -2.56 -16.66 -5.22
C SER A 148 -3.71 -15.76 -5.62
N PHE A 149 -3.54 -14.49 -5.29
CA PHE A 149 -4.41 -13.39 -5.65
C PHE A 149 -3.56 -12.28 -6.25
N GLY A 150 -4.16 -11.50 -7.16
CA GLY A 150 -3.55 -10.27 -7.58
C GLY A 150 -4.51 -9.29 -8.25
N VAL A 151 -3.99 -8.08 -8.39
CA VAL A 151 -4.59 -6.94 -9.10
C VAL A 151 -3.66 -6.61 -10.26
N PHE A 152 -4.25 -6.37 -11.43
CA PHE A 152 -3.53 -6.05 -12.65
C PHE A 152 -4.25 -4.92 -13.39
N LEU A 153 -3.56 -3.80 -13.52
CA LEU A 153 -3.98 -2.63 -14.28
C LEU A 153 -3.02 -2.47 -15.44
N ASN A 154 -3.53 -2.38 -16.66
CA ASN A 154 -2.70 -2.30 -17.86
C ASN A 154 -3.35 -1.41 -18.91
N GLU A 155 -2.58 -1.07 -19.94
CA GLU A 155 -2.95 -0.10 -20.97
C GLU A 155 -3.26 1.25 -20.33
N GLY A 156 -2.45 1.64 -19.34
CA GLY A 156 -2.50 2.96 -18.75
C GLY A 156 -2.00 4.00 -19.76
N SER A 157 -2.61 5.19 -19.76
CA SER A 157 -2.06 6.33 -20.50
C SER A 157 -0.63 6.63 -20.03
N SER A 158 0.26 7.12 -20.88
CA SER A 158 1.68 7.40 -20.58
C SER A 158 1.93 8.55 -19.58
N ILE A 159 0.92 8.95 -18.82
CA ILE A 159 0.94 10.03 -17.82
C ILE A 159 0.31 9.55 -16.49
N THR A 160 0.05 8.26 -16.36
CA THR A 160 -0.58 7.69 -15.16
C THR A 160 0.42 7.59 -14.03
N PHE A 161 1.67 7.30 -14.37
CA PHE A 161 2.81 7.32 -13.48
C PHE A 161 3.82 8.38 -13.93
N ASP A 162 4.47 9.02 -12.95
CA ASP A 162 5.57 9.96 -13.18
C ASP A 162 6.95 9.29 -13.00
N ASN A 163 6.96 8.06 -12.46
CA ASN A 163 8.12 7.21 -12.22
C ASN A 163 7.67 5.78 -11.87
N ASP A 164 8.64 4.90 -11.69
CA ASP A 164 8.45 3.49 -11.35
C ASP A 164 8.50 3.19 -9.84
N SER A 165 8.40 4.21 -8.98
CA SER A 165 8.35 4.06 -7.53
C SER A 165 7.04 3.44 -7.05
N LEU A 166 7.07 2.79 -5.88
CA LEU A 166 5.83 2.32 -5.24
C LEU A 166 4.83 3.48 -5.03
N PRO A 167 3.61 3.37 -5.56
CA PRO A 167 2.65 4.45 -5.46
C PRO A 167 2.09 4.53 -4.04
N THR A 168 2.08 5.72 -3.44
CA THR A 168 1.48 5.95 -2.10
C THR A 168 -0.03 6.21 -2.16
N HIS A 169 -0.55 6.43 -3.36
CA HIS A 169 -1.98 6.63 -3.65
C HIS A 169 -2.40 5.62 -4.72
N PRO A 170 -3.64 5.10 -4.68
CA PRO A 170 -4.10 4.13 -5.65
C PRO A 170 -4.11 4.77 -7.05
N PRO A 171 -3.62 4.07 -8.09
CA PRO A 171 -3.76 4.52 -9.47
C PRO A 171 -5.25 4.65 -9.82
N SER A 172 -5.60 5.69 -10.58
CA SER A 172 -6.98 5.88 -11.05
C SER A 172 -7.36 4.77 -12.01
N LEU A 173 -8.36 3.95 -11.66
CA LEU A 173 -8.85 2.88 -12.52
C LEU A 173 -9.28 3.41 -13.90
N GLY A 174 -9.79 4.64 -13.98
CA GLY A 174 -10.23 5.27 -15.22
C GLY A 174 -9.13 5.45 -16.27
N SER A 175 -7.86 5.48 -15.85
CA SER A 175 -6.70 5.69 -16.72
C SER A 175 -6.24 4.42 -17.44
N PHE A 176 -6.76 3.25 -17.07
CA PHE A 176 -6.35 1.95 -17.60
C PHE A 176 -7.46 1.32 -18.47
N GLY A 177 -7.07 0.71 -19.59
CA GLY A 177 -7.95 -0.10 -20.42
C GLY A 177 -8.32 -1.43 -19.75
N THR A 178 -7.34 -2.07 -19.13
CA THR A 178 -7.51 -3.35 -18.41
C THR A 178 -7.48 -3.13 -16.90
N ARG A 179 -8.47 -3.69 -16.18
CA ARG A 179 -8.68 -3.50 -14.73
C ARG A 179 -9.09 -4.80 -14.08
N GLN A 180 -8.14 -5.70 -13.92
CA GLN A 180 -8.42 -7.09 -13.58
C GLN A 180 -8.00 -7.43 -12.15
N ALA A 181 -8.77 -8.31 -11.51
CA ALA A 181 -8.32 -9.10 -10.38
C ALA A 181 -8.27 -10.57 -10.80
N PHE A 182 -7.30 -11.32 -10.31
CA PHE A 182 -7.20 -12.75 -10.59
C PHE A 182 -7.10 -13.56 -9.30
N PHE A 183 -7.72 -14.73 -9.32
CA PHE A 183 -7.79 -15.67 -8.21
C PHE A 183 -7.34 -17.03 -8.76
N ASN A 184 -6.15 -17.47 -8.38
CA ASN A 184 -5.58 -18.72 -8.87
C ASN A 184 -5.78 -19.82 -7.83
N PHE A 185 -6.39 -20.92 -8.27
CA PHE A 185 -6.66 -22.10 -7.46
C PHE A 185 -5.75 -23.24 -7.91
N PHE A 186 -5.20 -23.97 -6.95
CA PHE A 186 -4.26 -25.06 -7.18
C PHE A 186 -4.75 -26.35 -6.53
N THR A 187 -4.44 -27.49 -7.17
CA THR A 187 -4.74 -28.85 -6.69
C THR A 187 -3.49 -29.68 -6.40
N GLY A 188 -2.30 -29.09 -6.47
CA GLY A 188 -1.03 -29.84 -6.41
C GLY A 188 -0.46 -30.15 -7.80
N THR A 189 -1.29 -30.20 -8.84
CA THR A 189 -0.87 -30.52 -10.21
C THR A 189 -1.43 -29.58 -11.27
N THR A 190 -2.56 -28.92 -10.98
CA THR A 190 -3.25 -28.05 -11.94
C THR A 190 -3.57 -26.71 -11.29
N THR A 191 -3.31 -25.63 -12.02
CA THR A 191 -3.75 -24.26 -11.67
C THR A 191 -4.90 -23.85 -12.57
N ILE A 192 -5.98 -23.35 -11.99
CA ILE A 192 -7.11 -22.75 -12.70
C ILE A 192 -7.42 -21.39 -12.09
N SER A 193 -7.93 -20.49 -12.91
CA SER A 193 -8.14 -19.09 -12.52
C SER A 193 -9.61 -18.70 -12.58
N ALA A 194 -10.00 -17.80 -11.68
CA ALA A 194 -11.15 -16.94 -11.85
C ALA A 194 -10.65 -15.50 -12.02
N TYR A 195 -11.27 -14.76 -12.91
CA TYR A 195 -10.95 -13.37 -13.19
C TYR A 195 -12.12 -12.47 -12.82
N GLY A 196 -11.79 -11.28 -12.37
CA GLY A 196 -12.76 -10.26 -12.00
C GLY A 196 -12.40 -8.91 -12.58
N GLN A 197 -13.43 -8.09 -12.79
CA GLN A 197 -13.29 -6.69 -13.14
C GLN A 197 -13.26 -5.85 -11.87
N LEU A 198 -12.25 -5.00 -11.72
CA LEU A 198 -12.15 -4.04 -10.63
C LEU A 198 -13.08 -2.84 -10.90
N THR A 199 -13.85 -2.49 -9.89
CA THR A 199 -14.73 -1.31 -9.89
C THR A 199 -14.26 -0.22 -8.92
N SER A 200 -13.41 -0.58 -7.94
CA SER A 200 -12.86 0.35 -6.98
C SER A 200 -11.45 -0.05 -6.56
N LEU A 201 -10.57 0.94 -6.41
CA LEU A 201 -9.26 0.84 -5.78
C LEU A 201 -9.03 2.13 -5.00
N THR A 202 -8.96 2.06 -3.67
CA THR A 202 -8.97 3.24 -2.79
C THR A 202 -7.93 3.10 -1.68
N ALA A 203 -7.35 4.22 -1.25
CA ALA A 203 -6.45 4.23 -0.08
C ALA A 203 -7.26 4.13 1.21
N VAL A 204 -6.75 3.38 2.19
CA VAL A 204 -7.25 3.42 3.57
C VAL A 204 -6.48 4.48 4.33
N PRO A 205 -7.16 5.53 4.85
CA PRO A 205 -6.48 6.54 5.65
C PRO A 205 -5.82 5.93 6.88
N VAL A 206 -4.58 6.35 7.16
CA VAL A 206 -3.92 6.01 8.43
C VAL A 206 -4.76 6.57 9.57
N PRO A 207 -5.14 5.78 10.59
CA PRO A 207 -5.94 6.27 11.71
C PRO A 207 -5.30 7.50 12.36
N ALA A 208 -6.06 8.59 12.47
CA ALA A 208 -5.59 9.85 13.08
C ALA A 208 -5.05 9.66 14.51
N ALA A 209 -5.51 8.62 15.21
CA ALA A 209 -4.99 8.23 16.53
C ALA A 209 -3.49 7.91 16.53
N ILE A 210 -2.94 7.34 15.45
CA ILE A 210 -1.49 7.07 15.35
C ILE A 210 -0.71 8.38 15.28
N LEU A 211 -1.22 9.35 14.50
CA LEU A 211 -0.63 10.69 14.40
C LEU A 211 -0.74 11.46 15.72
N LEU A 212 -1.90 11.38 16.39
CA LEU A 212 -2.12 12.01 17.70
C LEU A 212 -1.26 11.37 18.80
N PHE A 213 -1.08 10.05 18.76
CA PHE A 213 -0.21 9.36 19.70
C PHE A 213 1.26 9.73 19.48
N GLY A 214 1.72 9.78 18.22
CA GLY A 214 3.09 10.20 17.89
C GLY A 214 3.40 11.64 18.33
N THR A 215 2.47 12.56 18.07
CA THR A 215 2.61 13.97 18.49
C THR A 215 2.46 14.14 20.00
N GLY A 216 1.55 13.40 20.64
CA GLY A 216 1.40 13.39 22.09
C GLY A 216 2.63 12.86 22.82
N LEU A 217 3.26 11.80 22.31
CA LEU A 217 4.47 11.22 22.88
C LEU A 217 5.66 12.17 22.77
N THR A 218 5.86 12.80 21.61
CA THR A 218 6.94 13.78 21.42
C THR A 218 6.75 15.00 22.32
N ALA A 219 5.52 15.49 22.48
CA ALA A 219 5.19 16.54 23.43
C ALA A 219 5.52 16.15 24.88
N LEU A 220 5.21 14.90 25.30
CA LEU A 220 5.49 14.41 26.65
C LEU A 220 7.00 14.28 26.93
N ILE A 221 7.79 13.83 25.94
CA ILE A 221 9.26 13.78 26.05
C ILE A 221 9.83 15.19 26.21
N GLY A 222 9.35 16.16 25.43
CA GLY A 222 9.74 17.57 25.56
C GLY A 222 9.39 18.16 26.93
N LEU A 223 8.21 17.83 27.47
CA LEU A 223 7.78 18.30 28.79
C LEU A 223 8.65 17.72 29.92
N ARG A 224 9.06 16.45 29.81
CA ARG A 224 9.93 15.80 30.80
C ARG A 224 11.35 16.36 30.77
N ALA A 225 11.92 16.61 29.59
CA ALA A 225 13.25 17.22 29.44
C ALA A 225 13.31 18.65 30.00
N GLY A 226 12.21 19.41 29.87
CA GLY A 226 12.09 20.76 30.44
C GLY A 226 12.08 20.81 31.97
N ASN A 227 11.60 19.75 32.64
CA ASN A 227 11.56 19.69 34.11
C ASN A 227 12.94 19.41 34.73
N TRP A 228 13.79 18.62 34.06
CA TRP A 228 15.15 18.30 34.53
C TRP A 228 16.07 19.53 34.55
N ARG A 229 15.90 20.45 33.58
CA ARG A 229 16.64 21.72 33.58
C ARG A 229 16.28 22.65 34.74
N ARG A 230 15.07 22.55 35.31
CA ARG A 230 14.67 23.40 36.44
C ARG A 230 15.24 22.93 37.76
N GLU A 231 15.48 21.63 37.93
CA GLU A 231 16.10 21.11 39.16
C GLU A 231 17.58 21.46 39.26
N GLN A 232 18.33 21.49 38.14
CA GLN A 232 19.75 21.85 38.18
C GLN A 232 20.02 23.34 38.48
N ILE A 233 19.07 24.24 38.22
CA ILE A 233 19.22 25.69 38.50
C ILE A 233 18.92 26.02 39.97
N ARG A 234 18.22 25.13 40.70
CA ARG A 234 17.83 25.38 42.09
C ARG A 234 18.88 24.96 43.13
N VAL A 235 19.99 24.36 42.69
CA VAL A 235 21.09 23.85 43.54
C VAL A 235 22.38 24.68 43.38
N ALA A 236 22.32 25.81 42.66
CA ALA A 236 23.42 26.78 42.55
C ALA A 236 23.11 28.05 43.35
#